data_AF-A0A7S3HVW4-F1
#
_entry.id   AF-A0A7S3HVW4-F1
#
_cell.length_a   1.000
_cell.length_b   1.000
_cell.length_c   1.000
_cell.angle_alpha   90.00
_cell.angle_beta   90.00
_cell.angle_gamma   90.00
#
_symmetry.space_group_name_H-M   'P 1'
#
loop_
_entity.id
_entity.type
_entity.pdbx_description
1 polymer ?
#
loop_
_entity_poly.entity_id
_entity_poly.type
_entity_poly.pdbx_seq_one_letter_code
_entity_poly.pdbx_strand_id
1 'polypeptide(L)'
;PRYVFWECTNCDEKYLENDCFGGGKYCAVESSNANIKGRDIVLEDLRQICLWNEFSANGEALKWWQYMQQVHSTCYSVINEECSMRAHEHMGLDFQKTQHCVKESFHGLDQSRWGEASTQNRFIDTEITYWKDFGTNIYPSIVINKKTYRGQIEPLSVFHAICAGFSYTPDVCLKTMRMKRIVLRQKVEDDGISTGTIVGIVLALIVVNV
;
A
#
# COMPACT_ATOMS: atom_id res chain seq x y z
N PRO A 1 0.23 4.38 3.87
CA PRO A 1 0.72 3.96 2.54
C PRO A 1 0.97 2.44 2.53
N ARG A 2 1.04 1.85 1.34
CA ARG A 2 1.48 0.47 1.09
C ARG A 2 2.30 0.46 -0.19
N TYR A 3 3.38 -0.32 -0.22
CA TYR A 3 4.34 -0.35 -1.32
C TYR A 3 4.48 -1.77 -1.86
N VAL A 4 4.82 -1.89 -3.14
CA VAL A 4 4.96 -3.17 -3.82
C VAL A 4 6.44 -3.44 -4.04
N PHE A 5 6.90 -4.59 -3.56
CA PHE A 5 8.26 -5.07 -3.75
C PHE A 5 8.24 -6.38 -4.52
N TRP A 6 9.23 -6.56 -5.38
CA TRP A 6 9.41 -7.74 -6.20
C TRP A 6 10.59 -8.56 -5.72
N GLU A 7 10.55 -9.86 -6.03
CA GLU A 7 11.66 -10.77 -5.78
C GLU A 7 12.25 -11.21 -7.12
N CYS A 8 13.58 -11.12 -7.24
CA CYS A 8 14.35 -11.72 -8.33
C CYS A 8 15.69 -12.26 -7.83
N THR A 9 15.68 -13.44 -7.21
CA THR A 9 16.88 -14.09 -6.64
C THR A 9 17.83 -14.70 -7.69
N ASN A 10 17.40 -14.83 -8.95
CA ASN A 10 18.19 -15.37 -10.06
C ASN A 10 18.43 -14.34 -11.19
N CYS A 11 18.29 -13.05 -10.89
CA CYS A 11 18.62 -11.98 -11.83
C CYS A 11 20.14 -11.85 -12.03
N ASP A 12 20.55 -11.20 -13.12
CA ASP A 12 21.96 -10.90 -13.36
C ASP A 12 22.53 -9.93 -12.31
N GLU A 13 23.85 -9.98 -12.10
CA GLU A 13 24.55 -9.18 -11.08
C GLU A 13 24.28 -7.68 -11.24
N LYS A 14 24.24 -7.17 -12.47
CA LYS A 14 23.97 -5.75 -12.73
C LYS A 14 22.55 -5.36 -12.31
N TYR A 15 21.55 -6.20 -12.55
CA TYR A 15 20.19 -5.96 -12.05
C TYR A 15 20.16 -6.01 -10.51
N LEU A 16 20.79 -7.00 -9.89
CA LEU A 16 20.84 -7.11 -8.43
C LEU A 16 21.52 -5.90 -7.77
N GLU A 17 22.56 -5.35 -8.40
CA GLU A 17 23.28 -4.18 -7.92
C GLU A 17 22.50 -2.87 -8.08
N ASN A 18 21.74 -2.72 -9.16
CA ASN A 18 21.00 -1.48 -9.43
C ASN A 18 19.62 -1.46 -8.77
N ASP A 19 18.93 -2.60 -8.74
CA ASP A 19 17.48 -2.61 -8.54
C ASP A 19 17.03 -3.33 -7.27
N CYS A 20 17.94 -4.04 -6.59
CA CYS A 20 17.58 -4.93 -5.49
C CYS A 20 18.48 -4.80 -4.25
N PHE A 21 17.91 -5.07 -3.08
CA PHE A 21 18.63 -5.45 -1.87
C PHE A 21 18.40 -6.93 -1.53
N GLY A 22 19.13 -7.44 -0.54
CA GLY A 22 18.92 -8.78 -0.03
C GLY A 22 19.18 -9.89 -1.03
N GLY A 23 20.16 -9.74 -1.94
CA GLY A 23 20.43 -10.71 -3.00
C GLY A 23 19.24 -10.97 -3.92
N GLY A 24 18.43 -9.94 -4.18
CA GLY A 24 17.25 -10.06 -5.03
C GLY A 24 15.92 -10.26 -4.29
N LYS A 25 15.92 -10.33 -2.95
CA LYS A 25 14.67 -10.45 -2.17
C LYS A 25 13.82 -9.19 -2.16
N TYR A 26 14.46 -8.04 -2.32
CA TYR A 26 13.85 -6.73 -2.12
C TYR A 26 14.14 -5.83 -3.31
N CYS A 27 13.36 -5.98 -4.38
CA CYS A 27 13.54 -5.22 -5.60
C CYS A 27 12.37 -4.26 -5.85
N ALA A 28 12.66 -3.19 -6.58
CA ALA A 28 11.67 -2.37 -7.26
C ALA A 28 12.08 -2.24 -8.73
N VAL A 29 11.12 -1.90 -9.60
CA VAL A 29 11.38 -1.76 -11.03
C VAL A 29 10.62 -0.57 -11.58
N GLU A 30 11.30 0.23 -12.40
CA GLU A 30 10.69 1.28 -13.20
C GLU A 30 11.01 1.03 -14.68
N SER A 31 10.09 0.35 -15.36
CA SER A 31 10.28 -0.07 -16.74
C SER A 31 10.19 1.06 -17.75
N SER A 32 9.56 2.18 -17.39
CA SER A 32 9.35 3.33 -18.29
C SER A 32 10.52 4.31 -18.28
N ASN A 33 11.38 4.25 -17.25
CA ASN A 33 12.51 5.15 -17.10
C ASN A 33 13.73 4.42 -16.50
N ALA A 34 14.61 3.94 -17.37
CA ALA A 34 15.83 3.22 -17.00
C ALA A 34 16.86 4.05 -16.19
N ASN A 35 16.66 5.37 -16.04
CA ASN A 35 17.52 6.19 -15.18
C ASN A 35 17.12 6.10 -13.71
N ILE A 36 15.95 5.54 -13.40
CA ILE A 36 15.47 5.33 -12.03
C ILE A 36 15.86 3.92 -11.61
N LYS A 37 16.79 3.84 -10.66
CA LYS A 37 17.23 2.57 -10.12
C LYS A 37 16.23 2.05 -9.10
N GLY A 38 15.96 0.75 -9.12
CA GLY A 38 15.08 0.09 -8.15
C GLY A 38 15.53 0.30 -6.71
N ARG A 39 16.85 0.34 -6.44
CA ARG A 39 17.34 0.66 -5.09
C ARG A 39 16.93 2.04 -4.60
N ASP A 40 16.87 3.04 -5.48
CA ASP A 40 16.45 4.39 -5.10
C ASP A 40 14.96 4.41 -4.73
N ILE A 41 14.13 3.67 -5.47
CA ILE A 41 12.71 3.47 -5.17
C ILE A 41 12.54 2.75 -3.82
N VAL A 42 13.24 1.63 -3.61
CA VAL A 42 13.15 0.85 -2.36
C VAL A 42 13.52 1.71 -1.16
N LEU A 43 14.61 2.49 -1.25
CA LEU A 43 15.02 3.35 -0.15
C LEU A 43 14.02 4.49 0.09
N GLU A 44 13.44 5.04 -0.96
CA GLU A 44 12.43 6.07 -0.80
C GLU A 44 11.14 5.54 -0.16
N ASP A 45 10.66 4.37 -0.59
CA ASP A 45 9.51 3.71 0.02
C ASP A 45 9.76 3.45 1.51
N LEU A 46 10.97 3.02 1.89
CA LEU A 46 11.36 2.85 3.29
C LEU A 46 11.34 4.17 4.08
N ARG A 47 11.80 5.29 3.52
CA ARG A 47 11.69 6.62 4.17
C ARG A 47 10.23 7.01 4.39
N GLN A 48 9.37 6.79 3.40
CA GLN A 48 7.95 7.09 3.52
C GLN A 48 7.23 6.18 4.52
N ILE A 49 7.60 4.89 4.62
CA ILE A 49 7.14 3.98 5.67
C ILE A 49 7.58 4.49 7.05
N CYS A 50 8.83 4.90 7.20
CA CYS A 50 9.36 5.45 8.45
C CYS A 50 8.57 6.69 8.91
N LEU A 51 8.36 7.66 8.02
CA LEU A 51 7.56 8.85 8.31
C LEU A 51 6.11 8.49 8.65
N TRP A 52 5.50 7.55 7.92
CA TRP A 52 4.14 7.10 8.23
C TRP A 52 4.04 6.49 9.62
N ASN A 53 4.97 5.60 9.98
CA ASN A 53 4.97 4.94 11.27
C ASN A 53 5.16 5.95 12.41
N GLU A 54 6.07 6.91 12.25
CA GLU A 54 6.27 7.99 13.22
C GLU A 54 5.01 8.84 13.38
N PHE A 55 4.51 9.43 12.29
CA PHE A 55 3.38 10.36 12.37
C PHE A 55 2.10 9.67 12.81
N SER A 56 1.84 8.44 12.36
CA SER A 56 0.65 7.70 12.76
C SER A 56 0.67 7.34 14.24
N ALA A 57 1.83 6.92 14.77
CA ALA A 57 1.97 6.62 16.20
C ALA A 57 1.72 7.86 17.08
N ASN A 58 2.05 9.06 16.58
CA ASN A 58 1.85 10.32 17.28
C ASN A 58 0.47 10.96 17.06
N GLY A 59 -0.43 10.32 16.29
CA GLY A 59 -1.73 10.89 15.94
C GLY A 59 -1.66 12.04 14.91
N GLU A 60 -0.54 12.17 14.20
CA GLU A 60 -0.25 13.24 13.25
C GLU A 60 -0.26 12.76 11.79
N ALA A 61 -1.02 11.72 11.46
CA ALA A 61 -1.03 11.07 10.13
C ALA A 61 -1.26 12.05 8.95
N LEU A 62 -1.89 13.22 9.17
CA LEU A 62 -2.02 14.27 8.17
C LEU A 62 -0.67 14.84 7.70
N LYS A 63 0.36 14.86 8.55
CA LYS A 63 1.72 15.29 8.20
C LYS A 63 2.32 14.42 7.09
N TRP A 64 1.99 13.13 7.06
CA TRP A 64 2.44 12.25 5.97
C TRP A 64 1.86 12.69 4.62
N TRP A 65 0.59 13.09 4.57
CA TRP A 65 -0.03 13.60 3.34
C TRP A 65 0.53 14.96 2.93
N GLN A 66 0.93 15.80 3.89
CA GLN A 66 1.65 17.05 3.62
C GLN A 66 3.03 16.77 3.02
N TYR A 67 3.74 15.77 3.55
CA TYR A 67 5.01 15.30 2.99
C TYR A 67 4.86 14.84 1.54
N MET A 68 3.87 14.00 1.24
CA MET A 68 3.63 13.56 -0.14
C MET A 68 3.32 14.72 -1.08
N GLN A 69 2.49 15.68 -0.66
CA GLN A 69 2.22 16.89 -1.45
C GLN A 69 3.49 17.71 -1.69
N GLN A 70 4.36 17.85 -0.68
CA GLN A 70 5.59 18.60 -0.78
C GLN A 70 6.60 17.93 -1.72
N VAL A 71 6.75 16.62 -1.60
CA VAL A 71 7.64 15.85 -2.47
C VAL A 71 7.17 15.92 -3.92
N HIS A 72 5.89 15.68 -4.20
CA HIS A 72 5.36 15.72 -5.56
C HIS A 72 5.27 17.13 -6.16
N SER A 73 5.28 18.19 -5.35
CA SER A 73 5.33 19.57 -5.86
C SER A 73 6.74 20.03 -6.22
N THR A 74 7.77 19.42 -5.61
CA THR A 74 9.17 19.81 -5.80
C THR A 74 9.94 18.86 -6.70
N CYS A 75 9.49 17.61 -6.82
CA CYS A 75 10.15 16.55 -7.56
C CYS A 75 9.30 16.09 -8.73
N TYR A 76 9.78 16.36 -9.94
CA TYR A 76 8.99 16.18 -11.16
C TYR A 76 8.84 14.72 -11.56
N SER A 77 9.95 14.02 -11.79
CA SER A 77 9.95 12.69 -12.42
C SER A 77 10.44 11.56 -11.51
N VAL A 78 11.23 11.88 -10.47
CA VAL A 78 11.82 10.89 -9.56
C VAL A 78 11.77 11.44 -8.15
N ILE A 79 11.32 10.61 -7.21
CA ILE A 79 11.49 10.88 -5.79
C ILE A 79 12.72 10.09 -5.34
N ASN A 80 13.85 10.77 -5.25
CA ASN A 80 15.11 10.20 -4.79
C ASN A 80 15.48 10.76 -3.40
N GLU A 81 16.65 10.39 -2.90
CA GLU A 81 17.14 10.84 -1.60
C GLU A 81 17.20 12.38 -1.47
N GLU A 82 17.72 13.06 -2.48
CA GLU A 82 17.85 14.52 -2.48
C GLU A 82 16.48 15.21 -2.43
N CYS A 83 15.51 14.67 -3.16
CA CYS A 83 14.11 15.08 -3.10
C CYS A 83 13.54 14.97 -1.69
N SER A 84 13.77 13.83 -1.05
CA SER A 84 13.32 13.59 0.31
C SER A 84 14.01 14.51 1.29
N MET A 85 15.32 14.74 1.17
CA MET A 85 16.05 15.71 1.99
C MET A 85 15.44 17.12 1.90
N ARG A 86 15.16 17.62 0.69
CA ARG A 86 14.52 18.94 0.50
C ARG A 86 13.12 19.01 1.10
N ALA A 87 12.33 17.96 0.96
CA ALA A 87 11.00 17.90 1.57
C ALA A 87 11.08 17.91 3.10
N HIS A 88 12.07 17.21 3.68
CA HIS A 88 12.33 17.27 5.12
C HIS A 88 12.71 18.68 5.56
N GLU A 89 13.65 19.33 4.87
CA GLU A 89 14.07 20.70 5.16
C GLU A 89 12.89 21.67 5.12
N HIS A 90 12.08 21.63 4.06
CA HIS A 90 10.93 22.51 3.90
C HIS A 90 9.90 22.34 5.03
N MET A 91 9.72 21.11 5.51
CA MET A 91 8.74 20.78 6.55
C MET A 91 9.31 20.84 7.97
N GLY A 92 10.60 21.15 8.14
CA GLY A 92 11.26 21.12 9.44
C GLY A 92 11.35 19.73 10.07
N LEU A 93 11.49 18.68 9.25
CA LEU A 93 11.63 17.29 9.68
C LEU A 93 13.11 16.91 9.82
N ASP A 94 13.42 16.00 10.74
CA ASP A 94 14.76 15.47 10.92
C ASP A 94 15.04 14.33 9.93
N PHE A 95 15.77 14.65 8.85
CA PHE A 95 16.16 13.66 7.85
C PHE A 95 17.05 12.55 8.43
N GLN A 96 17.93 12.85 9.40
CA GLN A 96 18.81 11.85 10.01
C GLN A 96 18.01 10.85 10.83
N LYS A 97 16.97 11.31 11.53
CA LYS A 97 16.03 10.42 12.22
C LYS A 97 15.34 9.46 11.25
N THR A 98 14.87 9.95 10.10
CA THR A 98 14.26 9.10 9.06
C THR A 98 15.28 8.08 8.54
N GLN A 99 16.50 8.49 8.22
CA GLN A 99 17.57 7.58 7.74
C GLN A 99 17.95 6.55 8.80
N HIS A 100 17.97 6.94 10.07
CA HIS A 100 18.19 6.01 11.17
C HIS A 100 17.08 4.95 11.20
N CYS A 101 15.81 5.33 11.07
CA CYS A 101 14.70 4.38 10.97
C CYS A 101 14.86 3.42 9.77
N VAL A 102 15.30 3.92 8.61
CA VAL A 102 15.60 3.09 7.43
C VAL A 102 16.69 2.07 7.77
N LYS A 103 17.80 2.49 8.38
CA LYS A 103 18.88 1.57 8.81
C LYS A 103 18.39 0.52 9.81
N GLU A 104 17.57 0.91 10.77
CA GLU A 104 16.98 0.00 11.75
C GLU A 104 16.00 -1.00 11.11
N SER A 105 15.41 -0.67 9.95
CA SER A 105 14.60 -1.63 9.19
C SER A 105 15.43 -2.80 8.64
N PHE A 106 16.74 -2.58 8.42
CA PHE A 106 17.74 -3.61 8.08
C PHE A 106 18.42 -4.22 9.33
N HIS A 107 17.77 -4.17 10.49
CA HIS A 107 18.32 -4.69 11.76
C HIS A 107 19.65 -4.05 12.18
N GLY A 108 19.86 -2.78 11.81
CA GLY A 108 21.09 -2.05 12.15
C GLY A 108 22.32 -2.50 11.33
N LEU A 109 22.13 -3.37 10.34
CA LEU A 109 23.19 -3.86 9.47
C LEU A 109 23.88 -2.70 8.73
N ASP A 110 25.19 -2.82 8.53
CA ASP A 110 25.94 -1.85 7.75
C ASP A 110 25.44 -1.79 6.30
N GLN A 111 25.36 -0.58 5.75
CA GLN A 111 24.80 -0.33 4.40
C GLN A 111 25.57 -1.08 3.30
N SER A 112 26.89 -1.28 3.46
CA SER A 112 27.70 -2.06 2.52
C SER A 112 27.22 -3.51 2.36
N ARG A 113 26.50 -4.02 3.36
CA ARG A 113 26.03 -5.40 3.42
C ARG A 113 24.59 -5.58 2.99
N TRP A 114 23.83 -4.49 2.77
CA TRP A 114 22.40 -4.59 2.44
C TRP A 114 22.12 -5.36 1.14
N GLY A 115 23.11 -5.47 0.25
CA GLY A 115 23.02 -6.29 -0.97
C GLY A 115 23.14 -7.81 -0.72
N GLU A 116 23.67 -8.26 0.42
CA GLU A 116 23.90 -9.68 0.70
C GLU A 116 22.59 -10.46 0.78
N ALA A 117 22.56 -11.70 0.27
CA ALA A 117 21.38 -12.59 0.33
C ALA A 117 20.90 -12.89 1.76
N SER A 118 21.78 -12.76 2.76
CA SER A 118 21.47 -12.90 4.18
C SER A 118 20.68 -11.71 4.76
N THR A 119 20.70 -10.54 4.10
CA THR A 119 20.06 -9.31 4.58
C THR A 119 18.55 -9.49 4.72
N GLN A 120 17.99 -9.03 5.83
CA GLN A 120 16.55 -8.98 6.07
C GLN A 120 16.09 -7.53 6.21
N ASN A 121 14.85 -7.25 5.80
CA ASN A 121 14.23 -5.96 6.01
C ASN A 121 12.80 -6.12 6.51
N ARG A 122 12.57 -5.83 7.79
CA ARG A 122 11.28 -6.06 8.47
C ARG A 122 10.11 -5.28 7.87
N PHE A 123 10.36 -4.09 7.32
CA PHE A 123 9.31 -3.28 6.71
C PHE A 123 8.91 -3.84 5.36
N ILE A 124 9.90 -4.19 4.51
CA ILE A 124 9.64 -4.80 3.21
C ILE A 124 8.97 -6.17 3.38
N ASP A 125 9.42 -7.00 4.33
CA ASP A 125 8.80 -8.31 4.62
C ASP A 125 7.32 -8.16 5.03
N THR A 126 7.00 -7.09 5.77
CA THR A 126 5.61 -6.75 6.15
C THR A 126 4.77 -6.35 4.93
N GLU A 127 5.32 -5.52 4.04
CA GLU A 127 4.64 -5.09 2.81
C GLU A 127 4.44 -6.26 1.84
N ILE A 128 5.43 -7.13 1.66
CA ILE A 128 5.32 -8.37 0.87
C ILE A 128 4.21 -9.27 1.43
N THR A 129 4.13 -9.42 2.75
CA THR A 129 3.07 -10.23 3.39
C THR A 129 1.69 -9.61 3.17
N TYR A 130 1.56 -8.29 3.35
CA TYR A 130 0.32 -7.58 3.08
C TYR A 130 -0.12 -7.71 1.62
N TRP A 131 0.83 -7.60 0.69
CA TRP A 131 0.57 -7.73 -0.73
C TRP A 131 0.12 -9.15 -1.14
N LYS A 132 0.66 -10.19 -0.50
CA LYS A 132 0.18 -11.57 -0.70
C LYS A 132 -1.29 -11.73 -0.31
N ASP A 133 -1.72 -11.06 0.77
CA ASP A 133 -3.09 -11.18 1.28
C ASP A 133 -4.10 -10.31 0.53
N PHE A 134 -3.72 -9.09 0.13
CA PHE A 134 -4.66 -8.07 -0.35
C PHE A 134 -4.27 -7.40 -1.68
N GLY A 135 -3.08 -7.68 -2.18
CA GLY A 135 -2.54 -7.08 -3.39
C GLY A 135 -3.30 -7.46 -4.65
N THR A 136 -3.05 -6.69 -5.70
CA THR A 136 -3.54 -6.96 -7.06
C THR A 136 -2.38 -6.95 -8.01
N ASN A 137 -2.38 -7.75 -9.07
CA ASN A 137 -1.34 -7.68 -10.11
C ASN A 137 -1.33 -6.36 -10.93
N ILE A 138 -1.99 -5.32 -10.43
CA ILE A 138 -2.17 -4.00 -11.00
C ILE A 138 -1.92 -2.98 -9.88
N TYR A 139 -1.13 -1.95 -10.16
CA TYR A 139 -0.89 -0.81 -9.28
C TYR A 139 -1.09 0.50 -10.08
N PRO A 140 -1.58 1.60 -9.47
CA PRO A 140 -2.00 1.71 -8.07
C PRO A 140 -3.26 0.87 -7.75
N SER A 141 -3.41 0.50 -6.48
CA SER A 141 -4.55 -0.29 -5.98
C SER A 141 -5.02 0.26 -4.63
N ILE A 142 -6.26 -0.03 -4.26
CA ILE A 142 -6.85 0.40 -2.99
C ILE A 142 -7.43 -0.82 -2.26
N VAL A 143 -7.23 -0.86 -0.95
CA VAL A 143 -7.82 -1.87 -0.06
C VAL A 143 -8.65 -1.14 0.99
N ILE A 144 -9.93 -1.48 1.11
CA ILE A 144 -10.87 -0.92 2.09
C ILE A 144 -11.35 -2.07 2.97
N ASN A 145 -11.20 -1.96 4.30
CA ASN A 145 -11.64 -2.98 5.25
C ASN A 145 -11.16 -4.41 4.91
N LYS A 146 -9.86 -4.55 4.58
CA LYS A 146 -9.24 -5.83 4.17
C LYS A 146 -9.86 -6.47 2.92
N LYS A 147 -10.51 -5.66 2.07
CA LYS A 147 -11.01 -6.07 0.76
C LYS A 147 -10.44 -5.17 -0.32
N THR A 148 -9.89 -5.79 -1.35
CA THR A 148 -9.43 -5.09 -2.55
C THR A 148 -10.59 -4.36 -3.22
N TYR A 149 -10.41 -3.07 -3.46
CA TYR A 149 -11.34 -2.24 -4.21
C TYR A 149 -11.17 -2.49 -5.71
N ARG A 150 -12.27 -2.79 -6.41
CA ARG A 150 -12.29 -3.11 -7.85
C ARG A 150 -13.01 -2.06 -8.71
N GLY A 151 -13.40 -0.93 -8.12
CA GLY A 151 -14.05 0.17 -8.84
C GLY A 151 -13.03 1.11 -9.47
N GLN A 152 -13.54 2.18 -10.11
CA GLN A 152 -12.69 3.23 -10.64
C GLN A 152 -11.97 3.97 -9.51
N ILE A 153 -10.65 4.15 -9.66
CA ILE A 153 -9.80 4.87 -8.70
C ILE A 153 -9.95 6.38 -8.92
N GLU A 154 -11.17 6.87 -8.72
CA GLU A 154 -11.53 8.28 -8.77
C GLU A 154 -11.90 8.76 -7.36
N PRO A 155 -11.58 10.02 -6.98
CA PRO A 155 -11.77 10.50 -5.62
C PRO A 155 -13.19 10.27 -5.08
N LEU A 156 -14.23 10.53 -5.89
CA LEU A 156 -15.62 10.37 -5.47
C LEU A 156 -16.03 8.89 -5.35
N SER A 157 -15.56 8.04 -6.27
CA SER A 157 -15.83 6.60 -6.28
C SER A 157 -15.21 5.89 -5.07
N VAL A 158 -13.99 6.28 -4.70
CA VAL A 158 -13.30 5.80 -3.49
C VAL A 158 -13.99 6.35 -2.24
N PHE A 159 -14.35 7.64 -2.22
CA PHE A 159 -15.09 8.25 -1.11
C PHE A 159 -16.42 7.54 -0.85
N HIS A 160 -17.19 7.22 -1.91
CA HIS A 160 -18.41 6.44 -1.80
C HIS A 160 -18.17 5.06 -1.19
N ALA A 161 -17.12 4.36 -1.64
CA ALA A 161 -16.78 3.04 -1.11
C ALA A 161 -16.39 3.09 0.37
N ILE A 162 -15.66 4.13 0.79
CA ILE A 162 -15.32 4.37 2.20
C ILE A 162 -16.59 4.65 3.01
N CYS A 163 -17.46 5.56 2.53
CA CYS A 163 -18.71 5.91 3.21
C CYS A 163 -19.66 4.72 3.38
N ALA A 164 -19.71 3.82 2.39
CA ALA A 164 -20.49 2.57 2.46
C ALA A 164 -19.95 1.57 3.49
N GLY A 165 -18.69 1.71 3.92
CA GLY A 165 -18.07 0.85 4.91
C GLY A 165 -18.41 1.21 6.37
N PHE A 166 -19.07 2.34 6.64
CA PHE A 166 -19.45 2.74 7.99
C PHE A 166 -20.79 2.13 8.41
N SER A 167 -20.82 1.50 9.58
CA SER A 167 -22.08 1.09 10.22
C SER A 167 -22.98 2.29 10.57
N TYR A 168 -22.37 3.42 10.94
CA TYR A 168 -23.05 4.69 11.14
C TYR A 168 -22.44 5.76 10.24
N THR A 169 -23.17 6.13 9.19
CA THR A 169 -22.67 7.02 8.15
C THR A 169 -22.42 8.46 8.68
N PRO A 170 -21.18 8.98 8.55
CA PRO A 170 -20.85 10.36 8.94
C PRO A 170 -21.60 11.43 8.14
N ASP A 171 -21.78 12.63 8.72
CA ASP A 171 -22.51 13.72 8.05
C ASP A 171 -21.84 14.17 6.75
N VAL A 172 -20.51 14.14 6.67
CA VAL A 172 -19.76 14.50 5.46
C VAL A 172 -20.11 13.57 4.29
N CYS A 173 -20.31 12.27 4.57
CA CYS A 173 -20.76 11.28 3.59
C CYS A 173 -22.15 11.63 3.06
N LEU A 174 -23.09 11.95 3.95
CA LEU A 174 -24.47 12.30 3.57
C LEU A 174 -24.52 13.59 2.73
N LYS A 175 -23.81 14.63 3.17
CA LYS A 175 -23.76 15.93 2.47
C LYS A 175 -23.15 15.79 1.08
N THR A 176 -22.00 15.11 0.98
CA THR A 176 -21.25 14.96 -0.27
C THR A 176 -21.99 14.08 -1.28
N MET A 177 -22.57 12.97 -0.82
CA MET A 177 -23.33 12.06 -1.69
C MET A 177 -24.78 12.51 -1.93
N ARG A 178 -25.21 13.63 -1.33
CA ARG A 178 -26.60 14.12 -1.34
C ARG A 178 -27.59 13.02 -0.89
N MET A 179 -27.19 12.20 0.07
CA MET A 179 -27.97 11.10 0.61
C MET A 179 -28.70 11.53 1.89
N LYS A 180 -29.93 11.04 2.08
CA LYS A 180 -30.62 11.14 3.37
C LYS A 180 -30.08 10.05 4.30
N ARG A 181 -30.01 10.33 5.60
CA ARG A 181 -29.61 9.32 6.61
C ARG A 181 -30.68 8.24 6.66
N ILE A 182 -30.43 7.10 6.02
CA ILE A 182 -31.30 5.93 6.13
C ILE A 182 -30.88 5.21 7.41
N VAL A 183 -31.65 5.38 8.49
CA VAL A 183 -31.53 4.49 9.64
C VAL A 183 -32.07 3.14 9.17
N LEU A 184 -31.18 2.19 8.86
CA LEU A 184 -31.58 0.80 8.65
C LEU A 184 -32.13 0.28 9.98
N ARG A 185 -33.44 0.45 10.21
CA ARG A 185 -34.21 -0.44 11.07
C ARG A 185 -34.35 -1.77 10.34
N GLN A 186 -33.26 -2.51 10.19
CA GLN A 186 -33.36 -3.90 9.77
C GLN A 186 -33.68 -4.73 11.01
N LYS A 187 -34.98 -5.01 11.18
CA LYS A 187 -35.37 -6.37 11.53
C LYS A 187 -34.85 -7.21 10.36
N VAL A 188 -33.83 -8.03 10.58
CA VAL A 188 -33.39 -8.99 9.57
C VAL A 188 -34.55 -9.98 9.44
N GLU A 189 -35.41 -9.75 8.46
CA GLU A 189 -36.31 -10.78 7.99
C GLU A 189 -35.45 -11.69 7.12
N ASP A 190 -35.31 -12.94 7.58
CA ASP A 190 -34.46 -13.97 7.01
C ASP A 190 -35.09 -14.46 5.69
N ASP A 191 -34.98 -13.64 4.64
CA ASP A 191 -35.31 -14.02 3.25
C ASP A 191 -34.17 -14.85 2.61
N GLY A 192 -33.31 -15.45 3.42
CA GLY A 192 -32.26 -16.36 2.97
C GLY A 192 -32.87 -17.60 2.31
N ILE A 193 -32.41 -17.92 1.10
CA ILE A 193 -32.70 -19.22 0.49
C ILE A 193 -32.10 -20.30 1.39
N SER A 194 -32.97 -21.15 1.95
CA SER A 194 -32.56 -22.30 2.75
C SER A 194 -31.51 -23.13 2.03
N THR A 195 -30.50 -23.60 2.77
CA THR A 195 -29.45 -24.51 2.28
C THR A 195 -30.05 -25.71 1.53
N GLY A 196 -31.24 -26.18 1.92
CA GLY A 196 -31.94 -27.26 1.23
C GLY A 196 -32.36 -26.91 -0.20
N THR A 197 -32.77 -25.66 -0.44
CA THR A 197 -33.13 -25.17 -1.78
C THR A 197 -31.89 -25.08 -2.67
N ILE A 198 -30.74 -24.66 -2.12
CA ILE A 198 -29.47 -24.61 -2.86
C ILE A 198 -29.03 -26.03 -3.26
N VAL A 199 -29.08 -26.98 -2.33
CA VAL A 199 -28.76 -28.39 -2.60
C VAL A 199 -29.69 -28.97 -3.66
N GLY A 200 -30.98 -28.65 -3.59
CA GLY A 200 -31.98 -29.07 -4.60
C GLY A 200 -31.68 -28.52 -5.99
N ILE A 201 -31.32 -27.24 -6.12
CA ILE A 201 -30.94 -26.63 -7.40
C ILE A 201 -29.69 -27.31 -7.97
N VAL A 202 -28.67 -27.56 -7.13
CA VAL A 202 -27.43 -28.22 -7.57
C VAL A 202 -27.71 -29.65 -8.04
N LEU A 203 -28.52 -30.42 -7.31
CA LEU A 203 -28.89 -31.78 -7.71
C LEU A 203 -29.71 -31.80 -8.99
N ALA A 204 -30.66 -30.88 -9.17
CA ALA A 204 -31.44 -30.78 -10.40
C ALA A 204 -30.55 -30.47 -11.60
N LEU A 205 -29.57 -29.56 -11.45
CA LEU A 205 -28.59 -29.24 -12.49
C LEU A 205 -27.69 -30.43 -12.84
N ILE A 206 -27.32 -31.26 -11.85
CA ILE A 206 -26.56 -32.49 -12.08
C ILE A 206 -27.41 -33.51 -12.86
N VAL A 207 -28.67 -33.72 -12.48
CA VAL A 207 -29.56 -34.68 -13.15
C VAL A 207 -29.90 -34.26 -14.57
N VAL A 208 -30.03 -32.96 -14.85
CA VAL A 208 -30.30 -32.47 -16.22
C VAL A 208 -29.08 -32.60 -17.14
N ASN A 209 -27.87 -32.62 -16.57
CA ASN A 209 -26.61 -32.72 -17.32
C ASN A 209 -25.97 -34.14 -17.31
N VAL A 210 -26.71 -35.16 -16.86
CA VAL A 210 -26.34 -36.59 -16.90
C VAL A 210 -27.35 -37.34 -17.76
#